data_AF-A0A382IBP0-F1
#
_entry.id   AF-A0A382IBP0-F1
#
_cell.length_a   1.000
_cell.length_b   1.000
_cell.length_c   1.000
_cell.angle_alpha   90.00
_cell.angle_beta   90.00
_cell.angle_gamma   90.00
#
_symmetry.space_group_name_H-M   'P 1'
#
loop_
_entity.id
_entity.type
_entity.pdbx_description
1 polymer ?
#
loop_
_entity_poly.entity_id
_entity_poly.type
_entity_poly.pdbx_seq_one_letter_code
_entity_poly.pdbx_strand_id
1 'polypeptide(L)'
;MAIKRSTAYRVRIVDIINNQLIKQEGFNPSYIELGKNQVSRVNLISTVVGKYTSDDENYSALTLDDGTETIRVKGFGPEVFKLKKINVGQLIRLVGKIKEYNDEKYLT
;
A
#
# COMPACT_ATOMS: atom_id res chain seq x y z
N MET A 1 24.06 1.09 12.41
CA MET A 1 23.59 -0.04 11.57
C MET A 1 22.74 0.55 10.45
N ALA A 2 23.13 0.41 9.18
CA ALA A 2 22.34 0.96 8.08
C ALA A 2 21.04 0.17 7.93
N ILE A 3 19.88 0.84 8.02
CA ILE A 3 18.57 0.20 7.78
C ILE A 3 18.54 -0.27 6.33
N LYS A 4 18.65 -1.59 6.11
CA LYS A 4 18.59 -2.18 4.77
C LYS A 4 17.15 -2.07 4.25
N ARG A 5 16.98 -1.43 3.10
CA ARG A 5 15.67 -1.28 2.45
C ARG A 5 15.14 -2.65 2.03
N SER A 6 13.93 -3.00 2.46
CA SER A 6 13.25 -4.24 2.09
C SER A 6 12.96 -4.30 0.58
N THR A 7 13.10 -5.49 -0.02
CA THR A 7 12.73 -5.77 -1.41
C THR A 7 11.24 -5.48 -1.64
N ALA A 8 10.92 -4.80 -2.74
CA ALA A 8 9.55 -4.58 -3.16
C ALA A 8 9.08 -5.72 -4.07
N TYR A 9 8.28 -6.65 -3.53
CA TYR A 9 7.82 -7.82 -4.26
C TYR A 9 6.61 -7.48 -5.14
N ARG A 10 6.58 -7.98 -6.37
CA ARG A 10 5.37 -7.92 -7.20
C ARG A 10 4.41 -9.01 -6.71
N VAL A 11 3.24 -8.60 -6.25
CA VAL A 11 2.20 -9.46 -5.65
C VAL A 11 0.84 -9.02 -6.18
N ARG A 12 -0.19 -9.85 -6.00
CA ARG A 12 -1.58 -9.45 -6.24
C ARG A 12 -2.18 -8.83 -4.99
N ILE A 13 -3.20 -7.99 -5.15
CA ILE A 13 -3.88 -7.36 -4.01
C ILE A 13 -4.57 -8.42 -3.14
N VAL A 14 -5.19 -9.44 -3.75
CA VAL A 14 -5.85 -10.53 -3.02
C VAL A 14 -4.90 -11.24 -2.04
N ASP A 15 -3.63 -11.37 -2.41
CA ASP A 15 -2.61 -11.96 -1.55
C ASP A 15 -2.35 -11.08 -0.31
N ILE A 16 -2.43 -9.76 -0.44
CA ILE A 16 -2.27 -8.83 0.69
C ILE A 16 -3.48 -8.92 1.62
N ILE A 17 -4.68 -8.95 1.05
CA ILE A 17 -5.94 -8.98 1.80
C ILE A 17 -6.10 -10.30 2.57
N ASN A 18 -5.81 -11.43 1.94
CA ASN A 18 -6.06 -12.75 2.52
C ASN A 18 -5.00 -13.20 3.54
N ASN A 19 -3.78 -12.67 3.48
CA ASN A 19 -2.70 -13.07 4.40
C ASN A 19 -2.63 -12.14 5.62
N GLN A 20 -2.62 -12.71 6.83
CA GLN A 20 -2.48 -11.94 8.07
C GLN A 20 -1.18 -11.13 8.10
N LEU A 21 -1.26 -9.87 8.56
CA LEU A 21 -0.06 -9.05 8.77
C LEU A 21 0.60 -9.41 10.09
N ILE A 22 1.80 -9.99 10.03
CA ILE A 22 2.60 -10.28 11.21
C ILE A 22 3.26 -8.97 11.67
N LYS A 23 2.78 -8.44 12.79
CA LYS A 23 3.29 -7.20 13.39
C LYS A 23 4.64 -7.47 14.04
N GLN A 24 5.60 -6.62 13.73
CA GLN A 24 6.95 -6.67 14.28
C GLN A 24 7.16 -5.49 15.23
N GLU A 25 7.93 -5.71 16.30
CA GLU A 25 8.24 -4.65 17.27
C GLU A 25 9.39 -3.75 16.80
N GLY A 26 9.41 -2.52 17.32
CA GLY A 26 10.47 -1.54 17.07
C GLY A 26 10.54 -1.09 15.61
N PHE A 27 11.74 -1.16 15.03
CA PHE A 27 12.01 -0.68 13.67
C PHE A 27 11.87 -1.77 12.59
N ASN A 28 11.54 -2.99 12.99
CA ASN A 28 11.36 -4.09 12.05
C ASN A 28 10.04 -3.92 11.29
N PRO A 29 10.04 -4.04 9.95
CA PRO A 29 8.82 -3.86 9.18
C PRO A 29 7.91 -5.08 9.34
N SER A 30 6.64 -4.84 9.67
CA SER A 30 5.59 -5.86 9.59
C SER A 30 5.49 -6.42 8.17
N TYR A 31 5.12 -7.69 8.05
CA TYR A 31 5.10 -8.40 6.77
C TYR A 31 3.96 -9.42 6.70
N ILE A 32 3.61 -9.79 5.48
CA ILE A 32 2.81 -10.99 5.19
C ILE A 32 3.75 -12.11 4.74
N GLU A 33 3.35 -13.37 4.96
CA GLU A 33 4.07 -14.52 4.43
C GLU A 33 3.51 -14.89 3.06
N LEU A 34 4.41 -14.99 2.08
CA LEU A 34 4.09 -15.43 0.72
C LEU A 34 5.09 -16.50 0.30
N GLY A 35 4.70 -17.76 0.50
CA GLY A 35 5.59 -18.90 0.35
C GLY A 35 6.75 -18.82 1.33
N LYS A 36 7.98 -18.68 0.83
CA LYS A 36 9.20 -18.56 1.65
C LYS A 36 9.61 -17.10 1.92
N ASN A 37 8.83 -16.13 1.43
CA ASN A 37 9.19 -14.71 1.52
C ASN A 37 8.39 -14.00 2.61
N GLN A 38 9.09 -13.13 3.35
CA GLN A 38 8.47 -12.14 4.23
C GLN A 38 8.32 -10.82 3.47
N VAL A 39 7.08 -10.51 3.09
CA VAL A 39 6.76 -9.38 2.22
C VAL A 39 6.24 -8.22 3.06
N SER A 40 7.08 -7.21 3.27
CA SER A 40 6.69 -5.95 3.94
C SER A 40 6.47 -4.79 2.97
N ARG A 41 7.01 -4.90 1.75
CA ARG A 41 6.95 -3.89 0.70
C ARG A 41 6.51 -4.55 -0.60
N VAL A 42 5.58 -3.90 -1.28
CA VAL A 42 4.94 -4.41 -2.49
C VAL A 42 5.22 -3.50 -3.68
N ASN A 43 5.11 -4.05 -4.87
CA ASN A 43 5.20 -3.38 -6.17
C ASN A 43 3.99 -3.80 -7.00
N LEU A 44 2.95 -2.97 -7.01
CA LEU A 44 1.69 -3.25 -7.68
C LEU A 44 1.62 -2.58 -9.04
N ILE A 45 0.89 -3.20 -9.96
CA ILE A 45 0.38 -2.56 -11.18
C ILE A 45 -1.14 -2.69 -11.10
N SER A 46 -1.84 -1.57 -11.15
CA SER A 46 -3.27 -1.52 -10.83
C SER A 46 -3.94 -0.27 -11.41
N THR A 47 -5.24 -0.36 -11.64
CA THR A 47 -6.06 0.77 -12.06
C THR A 47 -6.57 1.53 -10.85
N VAL A 48 -6.58 2.86 -10.93
CA VAL A 48 -7.19 3.71 -9.90
C VAL A 48 -8.70 3.73 -10.11
N VAL A 49 -9.47 3.17 -9.19
CA VAL A 49 -10.94 3.11 -9.27
C VAL A 49 -11.64 4.09 -8.34
N GLY A 50 -10.90 4.71 -7.41
CA GLY A 50 -11.43 5.73 -6.51
C GLY A 50 -10.35 6.67 -6.01
N LYS A 51 -10.76 7.88 -5.64
CA LYS A 51 -9.88 8.91 -5.08
C LYS A 51 -10.64 9.74 -4.06
N TYR A 52 -9.97 10.05 -2.96
CA TYR A 52 -10.45 10.93 -1.91
C TYR A 52 -9.31 11.84 -1.46
N THR A 53 -9.60 13.09 -1.13
CA THR A 53 -8.66 14.03 -0.48
C THR A 53 -9.48 14.81 0.53
N SER A 54 -8.97 14.95 1.76
CA SER A 54 -9.64 15.70 2.80
C SER A 54 -9.63 17.21 2.49
N ASP A 55 -10.62 17.93 3.04
CA ASP A 55 -10.77 19.38 2.82
C ASP A 55 -9.57 20.18 3.35
N ASP A 56 -8.91 19.70 4.40
CA ASP A 56 -7.69 20.29 4.98
C ASP A 56 -6.41 19.91 4.22
N GLU A 57 -6.52 19.11 3.16
CA GLU A 57 -5.45 18.60 2.31
C GLU A 57 -4.30 17.86 3.05
N ASN A 58 -4.54 17.40 4.28
CA ASN A 58 -3.54 16.63 5.03
C ASN A 58 -3.60 15.12 4.77
N TYR A 59 -4.67 14.65 4.14
CA TYR A 59 -4.90 13.26 3.84
C TYR A 59 -5.44 13.05 2.42
N SER A 60 -4.92 12.03 1.74
CA SER A 60 -5.42 11.61 0.43
C SER A 60 -5.38 10.10 0.34
N ALA A 61 -6.37 9.52 -0.31
CA ALA A 61 -6.46 8.10 -0.53
C ALA A 61 -6.80 7.77 -1.98
N LEU A 62 -6.10 6.79 -2.54
CA LEU A 62 -6.46 6.15 -3.80
C LEU A 62 -7.01 4.76 -3.50
N THR A 63 -8.05 4.35 -4.22
CA THR A 63 -8.50 2.96 -4.25
C THR A 63 -7.96 2.34 -5.53
N LEU A 64 -7.16 1.28 -5.38
CA LEU A 64 -6.52 0.57 -6.47
C LEU A 64 -7.19 -0.79 -6.66
N ASP A 65 -7.34 -1.20 -7.91
CA ASP A 65 -7.88 -2.49 -8.33
C ASP A 65 -6.91 -3.13 -9.34
N ASP A 66 -6.48 -4.37 -9.08
CA ASP A 66 -5.61 -5.16 -9.97
C ASP A 66 -6.35 -6.31 -10.68
N GLY A 67 -7.67 -6.36 -10.56
CA GLY A 67 -8.55 -7.42 -11.06
C GLY A 67 -8.71 -8.60 -10.11
N THR A 68 -8.00 -8.61 -8.96
CA THR A 68 -8.12 -9.67 -7.95
C THR A 68 -8.84 -9.20 -6.70
N GLU A 69 -8.55 -7.98 -6.25
CA GLU A 69 -9.16 -7.33 -5.10
C GLU A 69 -8.90 -5.81 -5.17
N THR A 70 -9.51 -5.06 -4.27
CA THR A 70 -9.22 -3.62 -4.11
C THR A 70 -8.40 -3.32 -2.84
N ILE A 71 -7.54 -2.30 -2.88
CA ILE A 71 -6.81 -1.82 -1.70
C ILE A 71 -6.64 -0.30 -1.71
N ARG A 72 -6.63 0.29 -0.50
CA ARG A 72 -6.39 1.72 -0.33
C ARG A 72 -4.90 2.03 -0.20
N VAL A 73 -4.46 3.06 -0.91
CA VAL A 73 -3.18 3.74 -0.70
C VAL A 73 -3.46 5.03 0.03
N LYS A 74 -2.88 5.19 1.22
CA LYS A 74 -3.09 6.36 2.09
C LYS A 74 -1.82 7.23 2.08
N GLY A 75 -1.96 8.48 1.67
CA GLY A 75 -0.93 9.51 1.72
C GLY A 75 -1.25 10.54 2.80
N PHE A 76 -0.22 10.99 3.51
CA PHE A 76 -0.32 11.99 4.57
C PHE A 76 0.69 13.11 4.32
N GLY A 77 0.33 14.34 4.66
CA GLY A 77 1.20 15.51 4.53
C GLY A 77 1.80 15.63 3.12
N PRO A 78 3.13 15.63 2.95
CA PRO A 78 3.77 15.79 1.64
C PRO A 78 3.35 14.77 0.56
N GLU A 79 2.92 13.56 0.96
CA GLU A 79 2.49 12.53 0.00
C GLU A 79 1.14 12.87 -0.65
N VAL A 80 0.33 13.72 -0.02
CA VAL A 80 -0.95 14.19 -0.57
C VAL A 80 -0.74 14.86 -1.93
N PHE A 81 0.29 15.70 -2.08
CA PHE A 81 0.59 16.38 -3.34
C PHE A 81 0.90 15.40 -4.49
N LYS A 82 1.42 14.20 -4.19
CA LYS A 82 1.66 13.17 -5.20
C LYS A 82 0.36 12.47 -5.58
N LEU A 83 -0.45 12.08 -4.60
CA LEU A 83 -1.73 11.40 -4.84
C LEU A 83 -2.76 12.29 -5.54
N LYS A 84 -2.77 13.60 -5.25
CA LYS A 84 -3.66 14.57 -5.92
C LYS A 84 -3.44 14.66 -7.43
N LYS A 85 -2.24 14.33 -7.94
CA LYS A 85 -1.94 14.36 -9.38
C LYS A 85 -2.44 13.11 -10.13
N ILE A 86 -2.83 12.07 -9.41
CA ILE A 86 -3.30 10.81 -9.98
C ILE A 86 -4.81 10.88 -10.14
N ASN A 87 -5.34 10.37 -11.25
CA ASN A 87 -6.76 10.42 -11.59
C ASN A 87 -7.37 9.02 -11.66
N VAL A 88 -8.67 8.93 -11.39
CA VAL A 88 -9.46 7.70 -11.58
C VAL A 88 -9.41 7.29 -13.06
N GLY A 89 -9.29 5.99 -13.32
CA GLY A 89 -9.11 5.40 -14.63
C GLY A 89 -7.64 5.22 -15.07
N GLN A 90 -6.67 5.79 -14.34
CA GLN A 90 -5.26 5.61 -14.68
C GLN A 90 -4.72 4.24 -14.24
N LEU A 91 -3.92 3.62 -15.11
CA LEU A 91 -3.08 2.48 -14.75
C LEU A 91 -1.78 2.99 -14.14
N ILE A 92 -1.49 2.60 -12.91
CA ILE A 92 -0.31 3.06 -12.17
C ILE A 92 0.56 1.89 -11.71
N ARG A 93 1.86 2.18 -11.51
CA ARG A 93 2.76 1.32 -10.74
C ARG A 93 3.01 1.93 -9.38
N LEU A 94 2.74 1.19 -8.31
CA LEU A 94 2.90 1.65 -6.93
C LEU A 94 3.94 0.79 -6.20
N VAL A 95 4.89 1.44 -5.51
CA VAL A 95 5.76 0.77 -4.54
C VAL A 95 5.44 1.31 -3.14
N GLY A 96 4.87 0.47 -2.28
CA GLY A 96 4.37 0.87 -0.96
C GLY A 96 4.65 -0.16 0.13
N LYS A 97 4.52 0.24 1.39
CA LYS A 97 4.59 -0.68 2.55
C LYS A 97 3.21 -1.14 2.96
N ILE A 98 3.08 -2.40 3.37
CA ILE A 98 1.84 -2.93 3.94
C ILE A 98 1.69 -2.40 5.36
N LYS A 99 0.52 -1.86 5.68
CA LYS A 99 0.12 -1.44 7.02
C LYS A 99 -1.27 -1.97 7.32
N GLU A 100 -1.61 -2.02 8.61
CA GLU A 100 -2.92 -2.42 9.09
C GLU A 100 -3.35 -1.51 10.23
N TYR A 101 -4.59 -1.05 10.19
CA TYR A 101 -5.20 -0.24 11.24
C TYR A 101 -6.69 -0.55 11.28
N ASN A 102 -7.23 -0.85 12.48
CA ASN A 102 -8.61 -1.27 12.69
C ASN A 102 -9.06 -2.35 11.69
N ASP A 103 -8.26 -3.42 11.58
CA ASP A 103 -8.46 -4.57 10.69
C ASP A 103 -8.49 -4.25 9.17
N GLU A 104 -8.27 -2.99 8.78
CA GLU A 104 -8.11 -2.59 7.38
C GLU A 104 -6.62 -2.63 6.99
N LYS A 105 -6.28 -3.46 5.99
CA LYS A 105 -4.96 -3.42 5.35
C LYS A 105 -4.92 -2.36 4.27
N TYR A 106 -3.84 -1.58 4.26
CA TYR A 106 -3.63 -0.49 3.31
C TYR A 106 -2.15 -0.31 2.99
N LEU A 107 -1.87 0.50 1.98
CA LEU A 107 -0.51 0.82 1.56
C LEU A 107 -0.18 2.29 1.84
N THR A 108 1.10 2.56 2.11
CA THR A 108 1.68 3.92 2.18
C THR A 108 2.99 3.98 1.44
#